data_AF-A0AB35UBQ6-F1
#
_entry.id   AF-A0AB35UBQ6-F1
#
_cell.length_a   1.000
_cell.length_b   1.000
_cell.length_c   1.000
_cell.angle_alpha   90.00
_cell.angle_beta   90.00
_cell.angle_gamma   90.00
#
_symmetry.space_group_name_H-M   'P 1'
#
loop_
_entity.id
_entity.type
_entity.pdbx_description
1 polymer ?
#
loop_
_entity_poly.entity_id
_entity_poly.type
_entity_poly.pdbx_seq_one_letter_code
_entity_poly.pdbx_strand_id
1 'polypeptide(L)'
;MASFKDPGFQERTASANDAKLKALEKLRAKPAIDPAVAAERAAARAAKEEAERAKRQAKRDAEEEAKAAKKAAAAEAAARALEAEAKSQMSDADKKALRDAKYAARKAKKK
;
A
#
# COMPACT_ATOMS: atom_id res chain seq x y z
N MET A 1 30.05 -18.76 -49.79
CA MET A 1 29.88 -18.39 -48.37
C MET A 1 28.81 -19.28 -47.78
N ALA A 2 29.09 -19.99 -46.69
CA ALA A 2 28.08 -20.83 -46.03
C ALA A 2 27.02 -19.92 -45.41
N SER A 3 25.74 -20.12 -45.77
CA SER A 3 24.62 -19.41 -45.15
C SER A 3 24.48 -19.84 -43.70
N PHE A 4 24.40 -18.86 -42.80
CA PHE A 4 24.11 -19.10 -41.38
C PHE A 4 22.74 -19.77 -41.24
N LYS A 5 22.66 -20.81 -40.42
CA LYS A 5 21.43 -21.56 -40.12
C LYS A 5 21.09 -21.33 -38.66
N ASP A 6 19.85 -20.92 -38.42
CA ASP A 6 19.34 -20.68 -37.07
C ASP A 6 19.25 -22.01 -36.32
N PRO A 7 19.85 -22.15 -35.12
CA PRO A 7 19.74 -23.37 -34.34
C PRO A 7 18.27 -23.67 -34.02
N GLY A 8 17.87 -24.91 -34.28
CA GLY A 8 16.55 -25.41 -33.94
C GLY A 8 16.31 -25.46 -32.43
N PHE A 9 15.10 -25.86 -32.03
CA PHE A 9 14.73 -25.89 -30.62
C PHE A 9 15.61 -26.81 -29.79
N GLN A 10 15.96 -27.99 -30.31
CA GLN A 10 16.77 -28.97 -29.58
C GLN A 10 18.22 -28.49 -29.41
N GLU A 11 18.77 -27.81 -30.41
CA GLU A 11 20.12 -27.23 -30.34
C GLU A 11 20.17 -26.05 -29.35
N ARG A 12 19.09 -25.26 -29.28
CA ARG A 12 18.95 -24.19 -28.28
C ARG A 12 18.79 -24.73 -26.86
N THR A 13 18.03 -25.81 -26.64
CA THR A 13 17.89 -26.40 -25.31
C THR A 13 19.17 -27.08 -24.84
N ALA A 14 19.87 -27.79 -25.74
CA ALA A 14 21.17 -28.39 -25.45
C ALA A 14 22.20 -27.32 -25.06
N SER A 15 22.33 -26.24 -25.85
CA SER A 15 23.26 -25.15 -25.53
C SER A 15 22.93 -24.42 -24.22
N ALA A 16 21.64 -24.25 -23.89
CA ALA A 16 21.22 -23.68 -22.61
C ALA A 16 21.60 -24.57 -21.42
N ASN A 17 21.43 -25.90 -21.55
CA ASN A 17 21.85 -26.86 -20.52
C ASN A 17 23.37 -26.86 -20.34
N ASP A 18 24.13 -26.86 -21.43
CA ASP A 18 25.59 -26.78 -21.39
C ASP A 18 26.06 -25.48 -20.74
N ALA A 19 25.44 -24.35 -21.05
CA ALA A 19 25.75 -23.08 -20.43
C ALA A 19 25.47 -23.09 -18.92
N LYS A 20 24.35 -23.69 -18.51
CA LYS A 20 24.01 -23.86 -17.09
C LYS A 20 25.03 -24.75 -16.37
N LEU A 21 25.40 -25.88 -16.96
CA LEU A 21 26.41 -26.79 -16.40
C LEU A 21 27.76 -26.08 -16.23
N LYS A 22 28.23 -25.39 -17.27
CA LYS A 22 29.47 -24.59 -17.22
C LYS A 22 29.40 -23.48 -16.18
N ALA A 23 28.26 -22.82 -16.01
CA ALA A 23 28.08 -21.80 -14.99
C ALA A 23 28.14 -22.40 -13.58
N LEU A 24 27.53 -23.56 -13.36
CA LEU A 24 27.59 -24.27 -12.08
C LEU A 24 28.99 -24.78 -11.77
N GLU A 25 29.72 -25.29 -12.75
CA GLU A 25 31.13 -25.69 -12.60
C GLU A 25 32.00 -24.50 -12.22
N LYS A 26 31.86 -23.36 -12.92
CA LYS A 26 32.57 -22.11 -12.57
C LYS A 26 32.23 -21.62 -11.17
N LEU A 27 30.97 -21.77 -10.74
CA LEU A 27 30.56 -21.39 -9.39
C LEU A 27 31.17 -22.31 -8.33
N ARG A 28 31.21 -23.63 -8.57
CA ARG A 28 31.85 -24.60 -7.68
C ARG A 28 33.37 -24.43 -7.59
N ALA A 29 34.00 -24.10 -8.71
CA ALA A 29 35.44 -23.84 -8.80
C ALA A 29 35.83 -22.46 -8.26
N LYS A 30 34.86 -21.61 -7.88
CA LYS A 30 35.14 -20.28 -7.37
C LYS A 30 35.83 -20.39 -6.00
N PRO A 31 37.00 -19.75 -5.81
CA PRO A 31 37.68 -19.79 -4.52
C PRO A 31 36.81 -19.14 -3.43
N ALA A 32 37.00 -19.60 -2.20
CA ALA A 32 36.36 -18.99 -1.04
C ALA A 32 36.70 -17.49 -1.00
N ILE A 33 35.68 -16.67 -0.74
CA ILE A 33 35.89 -15.23 -0.59
C ILE A 33 36.68 -15.01 0.71
N ASP A 34 37.63 -14.07 0.66
CA ASP A 34 38.37 -13.62 1.84
C ASP A 34 37.41 -13.32 3.00
N PRO A 35 37.63 -13.90 4.20
CA PRO A 35 36.75 -13.68 5.36
C PRO A 35 36.54 -12.19 5.69
N ALA A 36 37.54 -11.33 5.48
CA ALA A 36 37.40 -9.90 5.72
C ALA A 36 36.37 -9.25 4.78
N VAL A 37 36.45 -9.58 3.48
CA VAL A 37 35.51 -9.09 2.45
C VAL A 37 34.11 -9.68 2.66
N ALA A 38 34.03 -10.94 3.10
CA ALA A 38 32.75 -11.56 3.43
C ALA A 38 32.05 -10.85 4.61
N ALA A 39 32.81 -10.54 5.67
CA ALA A 39 32.32 -9.80 6.83
C ALA A 39 31.86 -8.37 6.45
N GLU A 40 32.63 -7.65 5.64
CA GLU A 40 32.26 -6.32 5.13
C GLU A 40 30.93 -6.36 4.35
N ARG A 41 30.78 -7.34 3.45
CA ARG A 41 29.53 -7.52 2.68
C ARG A 41 28.35 -7.89 3.56
N ALA A 42 28.57 -8.71 4.59
CA ALA A 42 27.52 -9.06 5.54
C ALA A 42 27.08 -7.83 6.35
N ALA A 43 28.02 -7.03 6.85
CA ALA A 43 27.73 -5.77 7.55
C ALA A 43 26.98 -4.77 6.65
N ALA A 44 27.42 -4.60 5.40
CA ALA A 44 26.75 -3.72 4.45
C ALA A 44 25.32 -4.20 4.11
N ARG A 45 25.08 -5.52 4.06
CA ARG A 45 23.73 -6.08 3.87
C ARG A 45 22.86 -5.85 5.10
N ALA A 46 23.38 -6.07 6.30
CA ALA A 46 22.66 -5.83 7.55
C ALA A 46 22.25 -4.36 7.67
N ALA A 47 23.16 -3.41 7.38
CA ALA A 47 22.86 -1.98 7.40
C ALA A 47 21.75 -1.60 6.39
N LYS A 48 21.79 -2.17 5.18
CA LYS A 48 20.73 -1.96 4.18
C LYS A 48 19.40 -2.55 4.63
N GLU A 49 19.41 -3.74 5.22
CA GLU A 49 18.19 -4.40 5.69
C GLU A 49 17.54 -3.61 6.83
N GLU A 50 18.32 -3.11 7.79
CA GLU A 50 17.83 -2.24 8.86
C GLU A 50 17.23 -0.94 8.30
N ALA A 51 17.90 -0.29 7.35
CA ALA A 51 17.38 0.90 6.69
C ALA A 51 16.07 0.61 5.93
N GLU A 52 15.98 -0.52 5.23
CA GLU A 52 14.75 -0.92 4.55
C GLU A 52 13.63 -1.27 5.53
N ARG A 53 13.93 -1.94 6.65
CA ARG A 53 12.94 -2.23 7.70
C ARG A 53 12.38 -0.94 8.28
N ALA A 54 13.23 0.03 8.63
CA ALA A 54 12.80 1.34 9.12
C ALA A 54 11.90 2.06 8.09
N LYS A 55 12.30 2.05 6.81
CA LYS A 55 11.49 2.66 5.73
C LYS A 55 10.14 1.96 5.55
N ARG A 56 10.10 0.62 5.64
CA ARG A 56 8.85 -0.15 5.54
C ARG A 56 7.93 0.14 6.72
N GLN A 57 8.48 0.28 7.93
CA GLN A 57 7.70 0.62 9.11
C GLN A 57 7.07 2.02 8.98
N ALA A 58 7.88 3.03 8.65
CA ALA A 58 7.38 4.40 8.44
C ALA A 58 6.29 4.46 7.35
N LYS A 59 6.43 3.67 6.28
CA LYS A 59 5.41 3.57 5.23
C LYS A 59 4.11 2.95 5.75
N ARG A 60 4.20 1.88 6.54
CA ARG A 60 3.01 1.24 7.14
C ARG A 60 2.28 2.19 8.08
N ASP A 61 3.03 2.88 8.94
CA ASP A 61 2.45 3.84 9.89
C ASP A 61 1.70 4.97 9.14
N ALA A 62 2.32 5.53 8.09
CA ALA A 62 1.68 6.55 7.25
C ALA A 62 0.43 6.03 6.49
N GLU A 63 0.46 4.78 6.02
CA GLU A 63 -0.70 4.16 5.37
C GLU A 63 -1.85 3.90 6.36
N GLU A 64 -1.53 3.50 7.59
CA GLU A 64 -2.52 3.30 8.65
C GLU A 64 -3.16 4.61 9.07
N GLU A 65 -2.38 5.68 9.26
CA GLU A 65 -2.88 7.02 9.55
C GLU A 65 -3.79 7.54 8.42
N ALA A 66 -3.36 7.40 7.16
CA ALA A 66 -4.16 7.80 6.01
C ALA A 66 -5.47 7.01 5.91
N LYS A 67 -5.44 5.71 6.24
CA LYS A 67 -6.63 4.85 6.26
C LYS A 67 -7.57 5.23 7.40
N ALA A 68 -7.03 5.55 8.58
CA ALA A 68 -7.81 6.02 9.73
C ALA A 68 -8.50 7.36 9.41
N ALA A 69 -7.76 8.32 8.84
CA ALA A 69 -8.31 9.60 8.42
C ALA A 69 -9.42 9.46 7.37
N LYS A 70 -9.22 8.60 6.36
CA LYS A 70 -10.26 8.31 5.36
C LYS A 70 -11.50 7.68 5.97
N LYS A 71 -11.34 6.74 6.91
CA LYS A 71 -12.48 6.12 7.60
C LYS A 71 -13.25 7.13 8.45
N ALA A 72 -12.54 8.00 9.18
CA ALA A 72 -13.16 9.06 9.96
C ALA A 72 -13.96 10.02 9.07
N ALA A 73 -13.37 10.48 7.96
CA ALA A 73 -14.05 11.34 7.00
C ALA A 73 -15.28 10.68 6.37
N ALA A 74 -15.19 9.39 6.02
CA ALA A 74 -16.33 8.63 5.49
C ALA A 74 -17.45 8.46 6.52
N ALA A 75 -17.11 8.20 7.79
CA ALA A 75 -18.07 8.09 8.88
C ALA A 75 -18.77 9.43 9.15
N GLU A 76 -18.03 10.54 9.14
CA GLU A 76 -18.62 11.87 9.31
C GLU A 76 -19.54 12.23 8.14
N ALA A 77 -19.14 11.93 6.90
CA ALA A 77 -19.98 12.14 5.72
C ALA A 77 -21.27 11.31 5.79
N ALA A 78 -21.18 10.05 6.22
CA ALA A 78 -22.35 9.20 6.42
C ALA A 78 -23.28 9.72 7.52
N ALA A 79 -22.73 10.18 8.66
CA ALA A 79 -23.53 10.78 9.73
C ALA A 79 -24.26 12.04 9.26
N ARG A 80 -23.57 12.92 8.51
CA ARG A 80 -24.19 14.13 7.93
C ARG A 80 -25.29 13.78 6.92
N ALA A 81 -25.10 12.73 6.12
CA ALA A 81 -26.10 12.27 5.17
C ALA A 81 -27.35 11.73 5.89
N LEU A 82 -27.17 10.91 6.93
CA LEU A 82 -28.27 10.39 7.75
C LEU A 82 -29.01 11.52 8.48
N GLU A 83 -28.30 12.52 9.00
CA GLU A 83 -28.95 13.70 9.58
C GLU A 83 -29.74 14.51 8.55
N ALA A 84 -29.21 14.67 7.34
CA ALA A 84 -29.89 15.39 6.27
C ALA A 84 -31.14 14.63 5.80
N GLU A 85 -31.06 13.30 5.72
CA GLU A 85 -32.19 12.43 5.41
C GLU A 85 -33.25 12.44 6.52
N ALA A 86 -32.84 12.36 7.79
CA ALA A 86 -33.77 12.50 8.92
C ALA A 86 -34.48 13.86 8.91
N LYS A 87 -33.76 14.95 8.59
CA LYS A 87 -34.35 16.30 8.46
C LYS A 87 -35.30 16.41 7.27
N SER A 88 -35.03 15.70 6.16
CA SER A 88 -35.90 15.73 4.97
C SER A 88 -37.17 14.90 5.18
N GLN A 89 -37.07 13.75 5.85
CA GLN A 89 -38.18 12.85 6.19
C GLN A 89 -39.11 13.39 7.29
N MET A 90 -38.72 14.44 8.02
CA MET A 90 -39.66 15.10 8.94
C MET A 90 -40.91 15.55 8.19
N SER A 91 -42.07 15.12 8.67
CA SER A 91 -43.34 15.48 8.05
C SER A 91 -43.56 17.00 8.12
N ASP A 92 -44.38 17.54 7.22
CA ASP A 92 -44.69 18.97 7.23
C ASP A 92 -45.40 19.40 8.53
N ALA A 93 -46.12 18.47 9.17
CA ALA A 93 -46.72 18.65 10.48
C ALA A 93 -45.65 18.84 11.58
N ASP A 94 -44.60 18.01 11.58
CA ASP A 94 -43.50 18.12 12.54
C ASP A 94 -42.69 19.41 12.32
N LYS A 95 -42.44 19.77 11.06
CA LYS A 95 -41.77 21.03 10.68
C LYS A 95 -42.58 22.25 11.12
N LYS A 96 -43.91 22.20 11.07
CA LYS A 96 -44.79 23.26 11.56
C LYS A 96 -44.78 23.33 13.08
N ALA A 97 -44.90 22.20 13.78
CA ALA A 97 -44.86 22.14 15.24
C ALA A 97 -43.54 22.74 15.80
N LEU A 98 -42.40 22.41 15.19
CA LEU A 98 -41.11 23.01 15.54
C LEU A 98 -41.06 24.53 15.31
N ARG A 99 -41.71 25.02 14.25
CA ARG A 99 -41.82 26.45 13.93
C ARG A 99 -42.64 27.18 14.98
N ASP A 100 -43.80 26.63 15.32
CA ASP A 100 -44.73 27.19 16.30
C ASP A 100 -44.08 27.21 17.70
N ALA A 101 -43.35 26.15 18.10
CA ALA A 101 -42.58 26.11 19.34
C ALA A 101 -41.45 27.16 19.37
N LYS A 102 -40.71 27.33 18.27
CA LYS A 102 -39.70 28.40 18.14
C LYS A 102 -40.31 29.79 18.24
N TYR A 103 -41.46 30.00 17.62
CA TYR A 103 -42.16 31.28 17.65
C TYR A 103 -42.65 31.59 19.07
N ALA A 104 -43.22 30.60 19.77
CA ALA A 104 -43.63 30.71 21.16
C ALA A 104 -42.44 31.04 22.08
N ALA A 105 -41.31 30.33 21.95
CA ALA A 105 -40.10 30.60 22.72
C ALA A 105 -39.52 32.00 22.45
N ARG A 106 -39.51 32.45 21.19
CA ARG A 106 -39.08 33.81 20.83
C ARG A 106 -40.01 34.87 21.40
N LYS A 107 -41.32 34.63 21.35
CA LYS A 107 -42.33 35.54 21.91
C LYS A 107 -42.20 35.62 23.43
N ALA A 108 -41.96 34.49 24.11
CA ALA A 108 -41.71 34.44 25.55
C ALA A 108 -40.43 35.16 25.99
N LYS A 109 -39.41 35.24 25.12
CA LYS A 109 -38.18 36.05 25.37
C LYS A 109 -38.33 37.54 25.09
N LYS A 110 -39.35 37.94 24.30
CA LYS A 110 -39.62 39.34 23.92
C LYS A 110 -40.66 40.01 24.82
N LYS A 111 -41.43 39.20 25.55
CA LYS A 111 -42.29 39.65 26.65
C LYS A 111 -41.43 39.75 27.90
#